data_AF-A0A850DMK6-F1
#
_entry.id   AF-A0A850DMK6-F1
#
_cell.length_a   1.000
_cell.length_b   1.000
_cell.length_c   1.000
_cell.angle_alpha   90.00
_cell.angle_beta   90.00
_cell.angle_gamma   90.00
#
_symmetry.space_group_name_H-M   'P 1'
#
loop_
_entity.id
_entity.type
_entity.pdbx_description
1 polymer ?
#
loop_
_entity_poly.entity_id
_entity_poly.type
_entity_poly.pdbx_seq_one_letter_code
_entity_poly.pdbx_strand_id
1 'polypeptide(L)'
;MAALYYRRGCLANLAGTGGSADLARALELLPEGEPTALRAQVLVDLAATQVFGGDAAAADRTAHAALDVAEQVDTPAVAARAHAFIALSAAESDTAAAHFASARAAADDPATLLSVLTWQCAFDVAMGRYAAAVDAVHEGLRTANDSFQFTDKGPILLVKWAQALNALGQWATARTVIDEALAGPLPGLSAAALSLCHADITLAQGDRATAQQAVDAAAGLLDDNPWATQYRLELRAVQCKLAVHCDDFSHATALLTSTVAEAGVRAYPNDLWPLLALAARLPDPPDLADTAAQLAIASPVAAAHRAVYVAATTGAPALWTEAAASWHALGRPFDHAQALLGYAEAALAHGDRGKARTALKEAADVATGLGATSLHDSVRRTAEHARLPLADSGPDSGRTDAAPSTSGLTRRELDVLRLVSRGLTNRQIAAELFISGNTAGVHISRILAKLGVATRTEAAAYAHRHGLA
;
A
#
# COMPACT_ATOMS: atom_id res chain seq x y z
N MET A 1 -30.16 -39.08 -8.79
CA MET A 1 -29.04 -39.16 -7.82
C MET A 1 -28.04 -38.01 -7.98
N ALA A 2 -27.53 -37.71 -9.18
CA ALA A 2 -26.60 -36.59 -9.42
C ALA A 2 -27.06 -35.24 -8.83
N ALA A 3 -28.32 -34.84 -9.09
CA ALA A 3 -28.88 -33.58 -8.57
C ALA A 3 -28.90 -33.47 -7.03
N LEU A 4 -28.98 -34.59 -6.30
CA LEU A 4 -28.95 -34.59 -4.83
C LEU A 4 -27.52 -34.33 -4.32
N TYR A 5 -26.52 -34.99 -4.92
CA TYR A 5 -25.11 -34.72 -4.63
C TYR A 5 -24.76 -33.26 -4.93
N TYR A 6 -25.20 -32.75 -6.09
CA TYR A 6 -25.01 -31.35 -6.45
C TYR A 6 -25.57 -30.38 -5.40
N ARG A 7 -26.84 -30.56 -4.99
CA ARG A 7 -27.45 -29.70 -3.95
C ARG A 7 -26.74 -29.80 -2.60
N ARG A 8 -26.31 -31.02 -2.21
CA ARG A 8 -25.56 -31.22 -0.96
C ARG A 8 -24.20 -30.52 -1.01
N GLY A 9 -23.49 -30.61 -2.15
CA GLY A 9 -22.24 -29.91 -2.37
C GLY A 9 -22.39 -28.39 -2.31
N CYS A 10 -23.44 -27.84 -2.93
CA CYS A 10 -23.73 -26.39 -2.86
C CYS A 10 -23.98 -25.93 -1.42
N LEU A 11 -24.78 -26.67 -0.66
CA LEU A 11 -25.06 -26.36 0.75
C LEU A 11 -23.80 -26.48 1.62
N ALA A 12 -22.94 -27.47 1.37
CA ALA A 12 -21.67 -27.62 2.06
C ALA A 12 -20.72 -26.45 1.78
N ASN A 13 -20.67 -25.95 0.54
CA ASN A 13 -19.91 -24.74 0.20
C ASN A 13 -20.45 -23.50 0.91
N LEU A 14 -21.77 -23.31 0.93
CA LEU A 14 -22.41 -22.21 1.67
C LEU A 14 -22.14 -22.27 3.18
N ALA A 15 -22.06 -23.48 3.73
CA ALA A 15 -21.74 -23.70 5.15
C ALA A 15 -20.22 -23.68 5.45
N GLY A 16 -19.36 -23.51 4.45
CA GLY A 16 -17.91 -23.55 4.60
C GLY A 16 -17.33 -24.92 4.95
N THR A 17 -18.09 -26.01 4.79
CA THR A 17 -17.67 -27.38 5.11
C THR A 17 -17.07 -28.13 3.92
N GLY A 18 -17.08 -27.53 2.73
CA GLY A 18 -16.42 -28.03 1.52
C GLY A 18 -17.29 -29.03 0.73
N GLY A 19 -17.72 -28.62 -0.46
CA GLY A 19 -18.61 -29.39 -1.34
C GLY A 19 -17.92 -30.13 -2.50
N SER A 20 -16.60 -30.04 -2.63
CA SER A 20 -15.87 -30.52 -3.82
C SER A 20 -16.09 -32.01 -4.11
N ALA A 21 -16.03 -32.88 -3.08
CA ALA A 21 -16.25 -34.31 -3.24
C ALA A 21 -17.68 -34.65 -3.73
N ASP A 22 -18.67 -33.89 -3.26
CA ASP A 22 -20.06 -34.04 -3.69
C ASP A 22 -20.27 -33.56 -5.13
N LEU A 23 -19.61 -32.47 -5.53
CA LEU A 23 -19.65 -31.97 -6.90
C LEU A 23 -18.97 -32.94 -7.87
N ALA A 24 -17.80 -33.48 -7.51
CA ALA A 24 -17.13 -34.51 -8.28
C ALA A 24 -18.02 -35.76 -8.43
N ARG A 25 -18.65 -36.21 -7.33
CA ARG A 25 -19.56 -37.35 -7.39
C ARG A 25 -20.82 -37.07 -8.22
N ALA A 26 -21.34 -35.84 -8.18
CA ALA A 26 -22.44 -35.44 -9.04
C ALA A 26 -22.05 -35.53 -10.53
N LEU A 27 -20.83 -35.09 -10.87
CA LEU A 27 -20.32 -35.13 -12.24
C LEU A 27 -20.13 -36.57 -12.75
N GLU A 28 -19.59 -37.47 -11.94
CA GLU A 28 -19.44 -38.90 -12.25
C GLU A 28 -20.77 -39.62 -12.53
N LEU A 29 -21.86 -39.15 -11.90
CA LEU A 29 -23.20 -39.73 -12.06
C LEU A 29 -23.95 -39.19 -13.28
N LEU A 30 -23.44 -38.15 -13.94
CA LEU A 30 -23.99 -37.61 -15.18
C LEU A 30 -23.37 -38.34 -16.38
N PRO A 31 -24.15 -38.64 -17.44
CA PRO A 31 -23.61 -39.27 -18.64
C PRO A 31 -22.44 -38.46 -19.23
N GLU A 32 -21.35 -39.14 -19.57
CA GLU A 32 -20.21 -38.52 -20.22
C GLU A 32 -20.59 -38.02 -21.62
N GLY A 33 -20.14 -36.82 -21.97
CA GLY A 33 -20.36 -36.23 -23.30
C GLY A 33 -21.77 -35.71 -23.58
N GLU A 34 -22.75 -35.93 -22.69
CA GLU A 34 -24.10 -35.37 -22.87
C GLU A 34 -24.17 -33.92 -22.35
N PRO A 35 -24.39 -32.92 -23.24
CA PRO A 35 -24.47 -31.54 -22.82
C PRO A 35 -25.83 -31.29 -22.17
N THR A 36 -25.83 -31.08 -20.85
CA THR A 36 -27.03 -30.74 -20.08
C THR A 36 -26.78 -29.53 -19.20
N ALA A 37 -27.83 -28.73 -18.93
CA ALA A 37 -27.74 -27.58 -18.04
C ALA A 37 -27.22 -27.96 -16.63
N LEU A 38 -27.63 -29.13 -16.11
CA LEU A 38 -27.12 -29.62 -14.83
C LEU A 38 -25.62 -29.97 -14.90
N ARG A 39 -25.13 -30.52 -16.01
CA ARG A 39 -23.69 -30.78 -16.21
C ARG A 39 -22.89 -29.48 -16.22
N ALA A 40 -23.36 -28.47 -16.96
CA ALA A 40 -22.73 -27.15 -17.00
C ALA A 40 -22.65 -26.54 -15.58
N GLN A 41 -23.74 -26.63 -14.83
CA GLN A 41 -23.83 -26.11 -13.46
C GLN A 41 -22.89 -26.84 -12.49
N VAL A 42 -22.84 -28.17 -12.52
CA VAL A 42 -21.93 -28.96 -11.68
C VAL A 42 -20.47 -28.63 -12.00
N LEU A 43 -20.12 -28.52 -13.29
CA LEU A 43 -18.77 -28.17 -13.72
C LEU A 43 -18.37 -26.77 -13.25
N VAL A 44 -19.22 -25.75 -13.41
CA VAL A 44 -18.88 -24.38 -13.02
C VAL A 44 -18.73 -24.22 -11.50
N ASP A 45 -19.54 -24.93 -10.71
CA ASP A 45 -19.42 -24.92 -9.25
C ASP A 45 -18.22 -25.74 -8.76
N LEU A 46 -17.86 -26.82 -9.47
CA LEU A 46 -16.62 -27.57 -9.20
C LEU A 46 -15.39 -26.70 -9.50
N ALA A 47 -15.38 -26.00 -10.64
CA ALA A 47 -14.33 -25.05 -11.00
C ALA A 47 -14.16 -23.98 -9.92
N ALA A 48 -15.26 -23.43 -9.40
CA ALA A 48 -15.22 -22.49 -8.28
C ALA A 48 -14.47 -23.07 -7.06
N THR A 49 -14.78 -24.31 -6.66
CA THR A 49 -14.08 -24.95 -5.53
C THR A 49 -12.59 -25.17 -5.78
N GLN A 50 -12.19 -25.41 -7.03
CA GLN A 50 -10.79 -25.60 -7.41
C GLN A 50 -10.03 -24.27 -7.42
N VAL A 51 -10.65 -23.20 -7.93
CA VAL A 51 -10.08 -21.83 -7.89
C VAL A 51 -9.77 -21.44 -6.44
N PHE A 52 -10.78 -21.50 -5.56
CA PHE A 52 -10.61 -21.08 -4.17
C PHE A 52 -9.86 -22.11 -3.30
N GLY A 53 -9.72 -23.34 -3.80
CA GLY A 53 -8.85 -24.37 -3.22
C GLY A 53 -7.38 -24.27 -3.65
N GLY A 54 -7.05 -23.37 -4.60
CA GLY A 54 -5.68 -23.15 -5.08
C GLY A 54 -5.21 -24.10 -6.19
N ASP A 55 -6.09 -24.91 -6.78
CA ASP A 55 -5.76 -25.77 -7.94
C ASP A 55 -6.13 -25.07 -9.25
N ALA A 56 -5.34 -24.07 -9.62
CA ALA A 56 -5.56 -23.27 -10.83
C ALA A 56 -5.61 -24.12 -12.11
N ALA A 57 -4.80 -25.19 -12.18
CA ALA A 57 -4.75 -26.06 -13.35
C ALA A 57 -6.02 -26.90 -13.49
N ALA A 58 -6.54 -27.46 -12.40
CA ALA A 58 -7.82 -28.17 -12.45
C ALA A 58 -9.00 -27.22 -12.67
N ALA A 59 -8.97 -26.05 -12.03
CA ALA A 59 -9.96 -25.00 -12.22
C ALA A 59 -10.08 -24.58 -13.67
N ASP A 60 -8.95 -24.28 -14.32
CA ASP A 60 -8.89 -23.88 -15.73
C ASP A 60 -9.51 -24.93 -16.66
N ARG A 61 -9.09 -26.20 -16.53
CA ARG A 61 -9.65 -27.31 -17.33
C ARG A 61 -11.16 -27.49 -17.10
N THR A 62 -11.60 -27.43 -15.85
CA THR A 62 -13.00 -27.64 -15.48
C THR A 62 -13.88 -26.47 -15.93
N ALA A 63 -13.37 -25.23 -15.85
CA ALA A 63 -14.07 -24.04 -16.30
C ALA A 63 -14.23 -24.00 -17.83
N HIS A 64 -13.20 -24.39 -18.60
CA HIS A 64 -13.33 -24.56 -20.05
C HIS A 64 -14.36 -25.63 -20.41
N ALA A 65 -14.34 -26.78 -19.73
CA ALA A 65 -15.37 -27.81 -19.94
C ALA A 65 -16.78 -27.30 -19.57
N ALA A 66 -16.91 -26.45 -18.55
CA ALA A 66 -18.19 -25.85 -18.18
C ALA A 66 -18.68 -24.87 -19.27
N LEU A 67 -17.77 -24.06 -19.82
CA LEU A 67 -18.05 -23.12 -20.90
C LEU A 67 -18.53 -23.85 -22.16
N ASP A 68 -17.79 -24.87 -22.61
CA ASP A 68 -18.14 -25.67 -23.80
C ASP A 68 -19.54 -26.27 -23.70
N VAL A 69 -19.92 -26.77 -22.51
CA VAL A 69 -21.26 -27.32 -22.26
C VAL A 69 -22.30 -26.21 -22.18
N ALA A 70 -21.99 -25.09 -21.51
CA ALA A 70 -22.90 -23.97 -21.32
C ALA A 70 -23.31 -23.32 -22.65
N GLU A 71 -22.39 -23.24 -23.62
CA GLU A 71 -22.67 -22.73 -24.97
C GLU A 71 -23.58 -23.69 -25.77
N GLN A 72 -23.41 -25.00 -25.62
CA GLN A 72 -24.25 -26.00 -26.31
C GLN A 72 -25.69 -26.04 -25.81
N VAL A 73 -25.92 -25.71 -24.53
CA VAL A 73 -27.25 -25.75 -23.89
C VAL A 73 -27.84 -24.38 -23.60
N ASP A 74 -27.21 -23.31 -24.11
CA ASP A 74 -27.64 -21.91 -24.00
C ASP A 74 -27.92 -21.46 -22.57
N THR A 75 -26.92 -21.60 -21.69
CA THR A 75 -26.96 -21.13 -20.30
C THR A 75 -25.98 -19.97 -20.08
N PRO A 76 -26.35 -18.72 -20.45
CA PRO A 76 -25.46 -17.55 -20.41
C PRO A 76 -24.89 -17.25 -19.02
N ALA A 77 -25.69 -17.37 -17.96
CA ALA A 77 -25.22 -17.20 -16.58
C ALA A 77 -24.09 -18.18 -16.19
N VAL A 78 -24.13 -19.42 -16.69
CA VAL A 78 -23.07 -20.41 -16.45
C VAL A 78 -21.84 -20.08 -17.28
N ALA A 79 -22.00 -19.69 -18.55
CA ALA A 79 -20.90 -19.26 -19.40
C ALA A 79 -20.16 -18.04 -18.82
N ALA A 80 -20.90 -17.06 -18.29
CA ALA A 80 -20.35 -15.90 -17.61
C ALA A 80 -19.46 -16.29 -16.42
N ARG A 81 -19.97 -17.17 -15.55
CA ARG A 81 -19.21 -17.69 -14.40
C ARG A 81 -18.00 -18.53 -14.84
N ALA A 82 -18.14 -19.34 -15.88
CA ALA A 82 -17.04 -20.14 -16.42
C ALA A 82 -15.91 -19.26 -16.93
N HIS A 83 -16.22 -18.23 -17.72
CA HIS A 83 -15.24 -17.21 -18.14
C HIS A 83 -14.56 -16.53 -16.94
N ALA A 84 -15.30 -16.16 -15.90
CA ALA A 84 -14.69 -15.57 -14.71
C ALA A 84 -13.72 -16.53 -13.99
N PHE A 85 -14.02 -17.83 -13.93
CA PHE A 85 -13.10 -18.81 -13.31
C PHE A 85 -11.89 -19.14 -14.19
N ILE A 86 -12.02 -19.08 -15.52
CA ILE A 86 -10.85 -19.12 -16.43
C ILE A 86 -9.97 -17.90 -16.15
N ALA A 87 -10.56 -16.70 -16.06
CA ALA A 87 -9.82 -15.48 -15.76
C ALA A 87 -9.05 -15.55 -14.43
N LEU A 88 -9.69 -16.06 -13.38
CA LEU A 88 -9.08 -16.24 -12.06
C LEU A 88 -7.96 -17.30 -12.04
N SER A 89 -7.96 -18.23 -13.00
CA SER A 89 -6.95 -19.29 -13.11
C SER A 89 -5.84 -18.94 -14.11
N ALA A 90 -6.00 -17.84 -14.86
CA ALA A 90 -5.08 -17.44 -15.92
C ALA A 90 -3.74 -16.95 -15.35
N ALA A 91 -2.64 -17.42 -15.95
CA ALA A 91 -1.30 -16.95 -15.60
C ALA A 91 -1.01 -15.54 -16.13
N GLU A 92 -1.61 -15.18 -17.27
CA GLU A 92 -1.37 -13.90 -17.96
C GLU A 92 -2.51 -12.91 -17.73
N SER A 93 -2.16 -11.66 -17.39
CA SER A 93 -3.13 -10.61 -17.06
C SER A 93 -4.03 -10.21 -18.23
N ASP A 94 -3.51 -10.23 -19.46
CA ASP A 94 -4.29 -9.86 -20.66
C ASP A 94 -5.34 -10.93 -20.99
N THR A 95 -4.97 -12.20 -20.83
CA THR A 95 -5.88 -13.34 -20.94
C THR A 95 -6.99 -13.26 -19.88
N ALA A 96 -6.64 -12.96 -18.64
CA ALA A 96 -7.62 -12.75 -17.57
C ALA A 96 -8.59 -11.59 -17.90
N ALA A 97 -8.06 -10.46 -18.37
CA ALA A 97 -8.87 -9.30 -18.73
C ALA A 97 -9.85 -9.60 -19.89
N ALA A 98 -9.40 -10.34 -20.91
CA ALA A 98 -10.25 -10.76 -22.02
C ALA A 98 -11.40 -11.67 -21.52
N HIS A 99 -11.10 -12.63 -20.64
CA HIS A 99 -12.13 -13.51 -20.09
C HIS A 99 -13.10 -12.78 -19.16
N PHE A 100 -12.66 -11.81 -18.34
CA PHE A 100 -13.59 -10.98 -17.58
C PHE A 100 -14.50 -10.14 -18.49
N ALA A 101 -13.98 -9.63 -19.61
CA ALA A 101 -14.81 -8.93 -20.60
C ALA A 101 -15.89 -9.85 -21.20
N SER A 102 -15.51 -11.08 -21.58
CA SER A 102 -16.47 -12.09 -22.05
C SER A 102 -17.47 -12.51 -20.96
N ALA A 103 -17.01 -12.66 -19.72
CA ALA A 103 -17.87 -12.97 -18.58
C ALA A 103 -18.96 -11.91 -18.37
N ARG A 104 -18.58 -10.63 -18.47
CA ARG A 104 -19.52 -9.50 -18.36
C ARG A 104 -20.50 -9.44 -19.54
N ALA A 105 -20.03 -9.71 -20.75
CA ALA A 105 -20.88 -9.73 -21.94
C ALA A 105 -21.90 -10.89 -21.90
N ALA A 106 -21.54 -12.02 -21.31
CA ALA A 106 -22.40 -13.19 -21.16
C ALA A 106 -23.37 -13.10 -19.97
N ALA A 107 -23.15 -12.19 -19.01
CA ALA A 107 -24.02 -12.04 -17.86
C ALA A 107 -25.35 -11.38 -18.25
N ASP A 108 -26.42 -12.17 -18.30
CA ASP A 108 -27.76 -11.75 -18.73
C ASP A 108 -28.68 -11.32 -17.57
N ASP A 109 -28.21 -11.49 -16.33
CA ASP A 109 -28.92 -11.07 -15.12
C ASP A 109 -28.02 -10.30 -14.14
N PRO A 110 -28.59 -9.41 -13.29
CA PRO A 110 -27.81 -8.62 -12.35
C PRO A 110 -27.03 -9.42 -11.31
N ALA A 111 -27.53 -10.56 -10.84
CA ALA A 111 -26.86 -11.35 -9.81
C ALA A 111 -25.60 -12.04 -10.35
N THR A 112 -25.67 -12.55 -11.58
CA THR A 112 -24.49 -13.06 -12.29
C THR A 112 -23.48 -11.96 -12.55
N LEU A 113 -23.92 -10.81 -13.08
CA LEU A 113 -23.03 -9.68 -13.34
C LEU A 113 -22.32 -9.21 -12.05
N LEU A 114 -23.04 -9.10 -10.94
CA LEU A 114 -22.47 -8.75 -9.65
C LEU A 114 -21.43 -9.75 -9.16
N SER A 115 -21.67 -11.04 -9.37
CA SER A 115 -20.71 -12.09 -9.01
C SER A 115 -19.42 -11.96 -9.83
N VAL A 116 -19.55 -11.75 -11.14
CA VAL A 116 -18.41 -11.50 -12.04
C VAL A 116 -17.63 -10.26 -11.62
N LEU A 117 -18.30 -9.13 -11.37
CA LEU A 117 -17.66 -7.87 -10.97
C LEU A 117 -16.95 -7.97 -9.62
N THR A 118 -17.52 -8.72 -8.66
CA THR A 118 -16.89 -8.98 -7.36
C THR A 118 -15.59 -9.76 -7.52
N TRP A 119 -15.57 -10.78 -8.36
CA TRP A 119 -14.35 -11.55 -8.63
C TRP A 119 -13.34 -10.74 -9.44
N GLN A 120 -13.80 -9.99 -10.44
CA GLN A 120 -12.93 -9.14 -11.25
C GLN A 120 -12.22 -8.10 -10.39
N CYS A 121 -12.94 -7.35 -9.55
CA CYS A 121 -12.29 -6.31 -8.75
C CYS A 121 -11.32 -6.89 -7.71
N ALA A 122 -11.64 -8.06 -7.12
CA ALA A 122 -10.72 -8.75 -6.23
C ALA A 122 -9.43 -9.20 -6.95
N PHE A 123 -9.57 -9.74 -8.16
CA PHE A 123 -8.44 -10.11 -9.02
C PHE A 123 -7.60 -8.88 -9.42
N ASP A 124 -8.25 -7.83 -9.92
CA ASP A 124 -7.56 -6.62 -10.35
C ASP A 124 -6.78 -5.97 -9.18
N VAL A 125 -7.33 -5.94 -7.96
CA VAL A 125 -6.59 -5.49 -6.76
C VAL A 125 -5.37 -6.36 -6.48
N ALA A 126 -5.52 -7.70 -6.52
CA ALA A 126 -4.41 -8.62 -6.27
C ALA A 126 -3.30 -8.52 -7.33
N MET A 127 -3.67 -8.22 -8.58
CA MET A 127 -2.74 -8.06 -9.70
C MET A 127 -2.17 -6.63 -9.83
N GLY A 128 -2.58 -5.69 -8.98
CA GLY A 128 -2.13 -4.30 -9.02
C GLY A 128 -2.76 -3.44 -10.11
N ARG A 129 -3.89 -3.87 -10.69
CA ARG A 129 -4.68 -3.17 -11.71
C ARG A 129 -5.72 -2.25 -11.06
N TYR A 130 -5.29 -1.38 -10.15
CA TYR A 130 -6.18 -0.64 -9.25
C TYR A 130 -7.22 0.25 -9.96
N ALA A 131 -6.86 0.89 -11.07
CA ALA A 131 -7.81 1.70 -11.85
C ALA A 131 -8.94 0.83 -12.44
N ALA A 132 -8.59 -0.31 -13.03
CA ALA A 132 -9.58 -1.27 -13.55
C ALA A 132 -10.46 -1.84 -12.42
N ALA A 133 -9.89 -2.08 -11.23
CA ALA A 133 -10.64 -2.49 -10.06
C ALA A 133 -11.68 -1.44 -9.66
N VAL A 134 -11.32 -0.15 -9.64
CA VAL A 134 -12.24 0.96 -9.33
C VAL A 134 -13.38 1.03 -10.34
N ASP A 135 -13.10 0.85 -11.63
CA ASP A 135 -14.14 0.83 -12.66
C ASP A 135 -15.14 -0.32 -12.44
N ALA A 136 -14.64 -1.53 -12.19
CA ALA A 136 -15.47 -2.70 -11.88
C ALA A 136 -16.28 -2.52 -10.59
N VAL A 137 -15.68 -1.89 -9.57
CA VAL A 137 -16.37 -1.55 -8.31
C VAL A 137 -17.51 -0.58 -8.55
N HIS A 138 -17.29 0.52 -9.27
CA HIS A 138 -18.34 1.52 -9.52
C HIS A 138 -19.52 0.94 -10.29
N GLU A 139 -19.26 0.06 -11.26
CA GLU A 139 -20.31 -0.68 -11.95
C GLU A 139 -21.02 -1.66 -11.03
N GLY A 140 -20.27 -2.39 -10.20
CA GLY A 140 -20.82 -3.32 -9.23
C GLY A 140 -21.73 -2.63 -8.21
N LEU A 141 -21.30 -1.50 -7.65
CA LEU A 141 -22.08 -0.74 -6.67
C LEU A 141 -23.38 -0.19 -7.28
N ARG A 142 -23.33 0.36 -8.51
CA ARG A 142 -24.54 0.78 -9.24
C ARG A 142 -25.47 -0.41 -9.48
N THR A 143 -24.95 -1.52 -9.99
CA THR A 143 -25.73 -2.73 -10.25
C THR A 143 -26.36 -3.29 -8.96
N ALA A 144 -25.64 -3.26 -7.84
CA ALA A 144 -26.12 -3.74 -6.55
C ALA A 144 -27.24 -2.85 -5.99
N ASN A 145 -27.10 -1.53 -6.17
CA ASN A 145 -28.13 -0.56 -5.80
C ASN A 145 -29.39 -0.76 -6.65
N ASP A 146 -29.25 -0.77 -7.97
CA ASP A 146 -30.37 -0.80 -8.92
C ASP A 146 -31.13 -2.14 -8.87
N SER A 147 -30.47 -3.22 -8.45
CA SER A 147 -31.06 -4.54 -8.26
C SER A 147 -31.43 -4.88 -6.81
N PHE A 148 -31.28 -3.94 -5.87
CA PHE A 148 -31.55 -4.14 -4.43
C PHE A 148 -30.74 -5.27 -3.76
N GLN A 149 -29.55 -5.58 -4.29
CA GLN A 149 -28.64 -6.63 -3.80
C GLN A 149 -27.44 -6.07 -3.03
N PHE A 150 -27.50 -4.80 -2.63
CA PHE A 150 -26.40 -4.14 -1.90
C PHE A 150 -25.98 -4.90 -0.65
N THR A 151 -26.92 -5.43 0.15
CA THR A 151 -26.60 -6.13 1.40
C THR A 151 -25.74 -7.38 1.18
N ASP A 152 -25.85 -8.03 0.01
CA ASP A 152 -25.09 -9.26 -0.29
C ASP A 152 -23.70 -8.95 -0.90
N LYS A 153 -23.64 -8.09 -1.92
CA LYS A 153 -22.39 -7.84 -2.69
C LYS A 153 -21.75 -6.48 -2.45
N GLY A 154 -22.49 -5.50 -1.93
CA GLY A 154 -21.99 -4.15 -1.65
C GLY A 154 -20.79 -4.13 -0.70
N PRO A 155 -20.81 -4.81 0.46
CA PRO A 155 -19.71 -4.79 1.43
C PRO A 155 -18.34 -5.15 0.84
N ILE A 156 -18.26 -6.21 0.04
CA ILE A 156 -16.98 -6.64 -0.55
C ILE A 156 -16.50 -5.67 -1.64
N LEU A 157 -17.42 -5.06 -2.41
CA LEU A 157 -17.08 -4.03 -3.38
C LEU A 157 -16.51 -2.77 -2.69
N LEU A 158 -17.07 -2.36 -1.54
CA LEU A 158 -16.53 -1.26 -0.74
C LEU A 158 -15.12 -1.57 -0.20
N VAL A 159 -14.88 -2.81 0.26
CA VAL A 159 -13.54 -3.26 0.68
C VAL A 159 -12.55 -3.12 -0.47
N LYS A 160 -12.87 -3.64 -1.65
CA LYS A 160 -11.97 -3.55 -2.82
C LYS A 160 -11.79 -2.13 -3.29
N TRP A 161 -12.80 -1.27 -3.15
CA TRP A 161 -12.66 0.15 -3.42
C TRP A 161 -11.64 0.81 -2.50
N ALA A 162 -11.80 0.62 -1.18
CA ALA A 162 -10.90 1.19 -0.18
C ALA A 162 -9.45 0.71 -0.38
N GLN A 163 -9.25 -0.59 -0.64
CA GLN A 163 -7.94 -1.17 -0.93
C GLN A 163 -7.30 -0.56 -2.18
N ALA A 164 -8.06 -0.40 -3.28
CA ALA A 164 -7.57 0.22 -4.50
C ALA A 164 -7.23 1.71 -4.31
N LEU A 165 -8.09 2.47 -3.62
CA LEU A 165 -7.85 3.88 -3.32
C LEU A 165 -6.62 4.07 -2.41
N ASN A 166 -6.44 3.19 -1.42
CA ASN A 166 -5.25 3.18 -0.58
C ASN A 166 -3.98 2.95 -1.40
N ALA A 167 -3.98 1.93 -2.27
CA ALA A 167 -2.87 1.61 -3.13
C ALA A 167 -2.50 2.76 -4.08
N LEU A 168 -3.50 3.46 -4.63
CA LEU A 168 -3.33 4.63 -5.51
C LEU A 168 -2.94 5.92 -4.77
N GLY A 169 -2.86 5.91 -3.44
CA GLY A 169 -2.57 7.10 -2.63
C GLY A 169 -3.74 8.09 -2.51
N GLN A 170 -4.95 7.69 -2.90
CA GLN A 170 -6.17 8.52 -2.81
C GLN A 170 -6.79 8.44 -1.41
N TRP A 171 -6.00 8.72 -0.39
CA TRP A 171 -6.32 8.44 1.02
C TRP A 171 -7.49 9.24 1.58
N ALA A 172 -7.69 10.48 1.13
CA ALA A 172 -8.85 11.28 1.55
C ALA A 172 -10.16 10.60 1.12
N THR A 173 -10.27 10.19 -0.14
CA THR A 173 -11.42 9.46 -0.67
C THR A 173 -11.56 8.09 -0.01
N ALA A 174 -10.45 7.36 0.17
CA ALA A 174 -10.47 6.06 0.83
C ALA A 174 -11.07 6.14 2.24
N ARG A 175 -10.67 7.16 3.01
CA ARG A 175 -11.21 7.40 4.35
C ARG A 175 -12.71 7.72 4.33
N THR A 176 -13.17 8.57 3.42
CA THR A 176 -14.62 8.82 3.28
C THR A 176 -15.39 7.52 3.02
N VAL A 177 -14.93 6.69 2.10
CA VAL A 177 -15.56 5.39 1.80
C VAL A 177 -15.56 4.47 3.02
N ILE A 178 -14.43 4.40 3.74
CA ILE A 178 -14.29 3.58 4.95
C ILE A 178 -15.23 4.07 6.06
N ASP A 179 -15.22 5.37 6.36
CA ASP A 179 -16.00 5.98 7.44
C ASP A 179 -17.51 5.81 7.19
N GLU A 180 -17.96 6.04 5.95
CA GLU A 180 -19.36 5.83 5.56
C GLU A 180 -19.76 4.36 5.63
N ALA A 181 -18.89 3.44 5.19
CA ALA A 181 -19.16 2.01 5.23
C ALA A 181 -19.24 1.47 6.67
N LEU A 182 -18.30 1.85 7.53
CA LEU A 182 -18.23 1.41 8.92
C LEU A 182 -19.33 2.03 9.81
N ALA A 183 -19.98 3.10 9.36
CA ALA A 183 -21.16 3.65 10.04
C ALA A 183 -22.40 2.76 9.91
N GLY A 184 -22.43 1.85 8.92
CA GLY A 184 -23.53 0.92 8.67
C GLY A 184 -23.26 -0.50 9.16
N PRO A 185 -24.27 -1.39 9.15
CA PRO A 185 -24.06 -2.80 9.43
C PRO A 185 -23.27 -3.47 8.31
N LEU A 186 -22.14 -4.09 8.66
CA LEU A 186 -21.30 -4.84 7.73
C LEU A 186 -21.02 -6.27 8.25
N PRO A 187 -20.80 -7.24 7.35
CA PRO A 187 -20.21 -8.52 7.72
C PRO A 187 -18.85 -8.32 8.41
N GLY A 188 -18.54 -9.15 9.42
CA GLY A 188 -17.33 -9.01 10.24
C GLY A 188 -16.04 -8.96 9.44
N LEU A 189 -15.89 -9.82 8.42
CA LEU A 189 -14.70 -9.82 7.54
C LEU A 189 -14.56 -8.52 6.74
N SER A 190 -15.66 -7.95 6.23
CA SER A 190 -15.62 -6.69 5.48
C SER A 190 -15.27 -5.52 6.40
N ALA A 191 -15.84 -5.48 7.61
CA ALA A 191 -15.50 -4.49 8.62
C ALA A 191 -14.02 -4.60 9.07
N ALA A 192 -13.50 -5.83 9.22
CA ALA A 192 -12.09 -6.06 9.52
C ALA A 192 -11.19 -5.55 8.40
N ALA A 193 -11.47 -5.89 7.14
CA ALA A 193 -10.69 -5.46 5.99
C ALA A 193 -10.66 -3.92 5.82
N LEU A 194 -11.80 -3.24 6.01
CA LEU A 194 -11.86 -1.78 5.99
C LEU A 194 -11.06 -1.17 7.16
N SER A 195 -11.14 -1.77 8.35
CA SER A 195 -10.37 -1.34 9.51
C SER A 195 -8.86 -1.49 9.30
N LEU A 196 -8.41 -2.58 8.66
CA LEU A 196 -7.00 -2.76 8.28
C LEU A 196 -6.53 -1.70 7.28
N CYS A 197 -7.35 -1.42 6.26
CA CYS A 197 -7.07 -0.36 5.29
C CYS A 197 -6.98 1.02 5.98
N HIS A 198 -7.87 1.29 6.94
CA HIS A 198 -7.84 2.52 7.74
C HIS A 198 -6.57 2.62 8.59
N ALA A 199 -6.18 1.52 9.23
CA ALA A 199 -4.96 1.45 10.03
C ALA A 199 -3.71 1.74 9.20
N ASP A 200 -3.60 1.16 8.00
CA ASP A 200 -2.47 1.42 7.09
C ASP A 200 -2.38 2.89 6.66
N ILE A 201 -3.50 3.51 6.28
CA ILE A 201 -3.56 4.93 5.88
C ILE A 201 -3.15 5.83 7.05
N THR A 202 -3.79 5.64 8.21
CA THR A 202 -3.56 6.50 9.39
C THR A 202 -2.14 6.37 9.93
N LEU A 203 -1.58 5.16 9.88
CA LEU A 203 -0.18 4.92 10.22
C LEU A 203 0.79 5.64 9.27
N ALA A 204 0.51 5.61 7.95
CA ALA A 204 1.29 6.37 6.97
C ALA A 204 1.20 7.89 7.20
N GLN A 205 0.03 8.38 7.63
CA GLN A 205 -0.20 9.78 8.01
C GLN A 205 0.41 10.17 9.37
N GLY A 206 0.93 9.20 10.13
CA GLY A 206 1.58 9.41 11.43
C GLY A 206 0.63 9.37 12.64
N ASP A 207 -0.64 9.08 12.44
CA ASP A 207 -1.63 8.93 13.53
C ASP A 207 -1.63 7.50 14.08
N ARG A 208 -0.69 7.25 15.00
CA ARG A 208 -0.51 5.93 15.63
C ARG A 208 -1.69 5.52 16.50
N ALA A 209 -2.37 6.48 17.12
CA ALA A 209 -3.46 6.20 18.05
C ALA A 209 -4.68 5.66 17.29
N THR A 210 -5.06 6.33 16.20
CA THR A 210 -6.15 5.85 15.34
C THR A 210 -5.76 4.56 14.62
N ALA A 211 -4.50 4.40 14.18
CA ALA A 211 -4.03 3.15 13.61
C ALA A 211 -4.17 1.98 14.59
N GLN A 212 -3.77 2.14 15.86
CA GLN A 212 -3.92 1.11 16.88
C GLN A 212 -5.40 0.76 17.13
N GLN A 213 -6.29 1.76 17.23
CA GLN A 213 -7.73 1.52 17.40
C GLN A 213 -8.31 0.70 16.25
N ALA A 214 -7.91 0.99 15.01
CA ALA A 214 -8.35 0.25 13.84
C ALA A 214 -7.78 -1.18 13.79
N VAL A 215 -6.53 -1.38 14.23
CA VAL A 215 -5.93 -2.72 14.44
C VAL A 215 -6.72 -3.52 15.47
N ASP A 216 -7.05 -2.92 16.62
CA ASP A 216 -7.80 -3.59 17.68
C ASP A 216 -9.22 -3.97 17.21
N ALA A 217 -9.88 -3.08 16.47
CA ALA A 217 -11.18 -3.34 15.86
C ALA A 217 -11.12 -4.51 14.87
N ALA A 218 -10.13 -4.54 13.98
CA ALA A 218 -9.93 -5.65 13.05
C ALA A 218 -9.65 -6.97 13.78
N ALA A 219 -8.78 -6.96 14.80
CA ALA A 219 -8.45 -8.14 15.58
C ALA A 219 -9.67 -8.75 16.30
N GLY A 220 -10.59 -7.92 16.77
CA GLY A 220 -11.84 -8.38 17.40
C GLY A 220 -12.85 -9.03 16.44
N LEU A 221 -12.64 -8.89 15.12
CA LEU A 221 -13.56 -9.38 14.07
C LEU A 221 -13.03 -10.59 13.31
N LEU A 222 -11.73 -10.90 13.42
CA LEU A 222 -11.10 -12.00 12.71
C LEU A 222 -11.07 -13.26 13.57
N ASP A 223 -11.75 -14.30 13.12
CA ASP A 223 -11.78 -15.64 13.72
C ASP A 223 -10.84 -16.61 12.99
N ASP A 224 -10.89 -17.90 13.32
CA ASP A 224 -10.08 -18.97 12.71
C ASP A 224 -10.63 -19.47 11.36
N ASN A 225 -11.63 -18.80 10.77
CA ASN A 225 -12.16 -19.16 9.47
C ASN A 225 -11.03 -19.13 8.40
N PRO A 226 -10.99 -20.10 7.47
CA PRO A 226 -10.08 -20.06 6.32
C PRO A 226 -10.11 -18.73 5.56
N TRP A 227 -11.30 -18.14 5.36
CA TRP A 227 -11.48 -16.84 4.69
C TRP A 227 -10.88 -15.65 5.46
N ALA A 228 -10.67 -15.79 6.76
CA ALA A 228 -10.01 -14.78 7.58
C ALA A 228 -8.48 -14.84 7.50
N THR A 229 -7.90 -15.93 6.97
CA THR A 229 -6.42 -16.15 6.96
C THR A 229 -5.66 -15.02 6.28
N GLN A 230 -6.11 -14.60 5.10
CA GLN A 230 -5.54 -13.46 4.39
C GLN A 230 -5.53 -12.20 5.28
N TYR A 231 -6.69 -11.84 5.85
CA TYR A 231 -6.81 -10.65 6.69
C TYR A 231 -6.05 -10.76 8.00
N ARG A 232 -5.82 -11.97 8.53
CA ARG A 232 -4.92 -12.18 9.67
C ARG A 232 -3.47 -11.87 9.28
N LEU A 233 -3.02 -12.26 8.09
CA LEU A 233 -1.67 -11.89 7.61
C LEU A 233 -1.55 -10.37 7.40
N GLU A 234 -2.58 -9.73 6.83
CA GLU A 234 -2.64 -8.27 6.71
C GLU A 234 -2.61 -7.59 8.09
N LEU A 235 -3.38 -8.07 9.07
CA LEU A 235 -3.36 -7.60 10.46
C LEU A 235 -1.95 -7.70 11.06
N ARG A 236 -1.27 -8.83 10.88
CA ARG A 236 0.11 -9.02 11.36
C ARG A 236 1.05 -8.03 10.71
N ALA A 237 0.90 -7.75 9.42
CA ALA A 237 1.73 -6.77 8.73
C ALA A 237 1.54 -5.37 9.30
N VAL A 238 0.30 -4.93 9.54
CA VAL A 238 0.03 -3.61 10.15
C VAL A 238 0.54 -3.54 11.58
N GLN A 239 0.35 -4.59 12.39
CA GLN A 239 0.91 -4.68 13.75
C GLN A 239 2.43 -4.56 13.75
N CYS A 240 3.12 -5.22 12.82
CA CYS A 240 4.57 -5.11 12.67
C CYS A 240 4.99 -3.69 12.29
N LYS A 241 4.31 -3.05 11.33
CA LYS A 241 4.58 -1.65 10.95
C LYS A 241 4.40 -0.73 12.15
N LEU A 242 3.34 -0.91 12.93
CA LEU A 242 3.06 -0.11 14.11
C LEU A 242 4.16 -0.25 15.18
N ALA A 243 4.61 -1.49 15.45
CA ALA A 243 5.73 -1.76 16.33
C ALA A 243 7.02 -1.06 15.87
N VAL A 244 7.32 -1.12 14.55
CA VAL A 244 8.46 -0.40 13.95
C VAL A 244 8.32 1.11 14.12
N HIS A 245 7.12 1.69 13.96
CA HIS A 245 6.89 3.13 14.19
C HIS A 245 7.06 3.54 15.66
N CYS A 246 6.89 2.61 16.60
CA CYS A 246 7.13 2.81 18.03
C CYS A 246 8.57 2.46 18.47
N ASP A 247 9.47 2.18 17.52
CA ASP A 247 10.84 1.70 17.78
C ASP A 247 10.90 0.40 18.60
N ASP A 248 9.81 -0.38 18.62
CA ASP A 248 9.72 -1.70 19.26
C ASP A 248 10.09 -2.81 18.26
N PHE A 249 11.36 -2.81 17.86
CA PHE A 249 11.88 -3.76 16.87
C PHE A 249 11.87 -5.21 17.39
N SER A 250 12.01 -5.42 18.70
CA SER A 250 11.95 -6.76 19.29
C SER A 250 10.57 -7.38 19.14
N HIS A 251 9.50 -6.61 19.38
CA HIS A 251 8.14 -7.09 19.15
C HIS A 251 7.88 -7.35 17.66
N ALA A 252 8.33 -6.45 16.77
CA ALA A 252 8.19 -6.63 15.33
C ALA A 252 8.87 -7.93 14.83
N THR A 253 10.11 -8.19 15.26
CA THR A 253 10.85 -9.42 14.90
C THR A 253 10.14 -10.67 15.42
N ALA A 254 9.65 -10.66 16.67
CA ALA A 254 8.94 -11.79 17.26
C ALA A 254 7.66 -12.10 16.49
N LEU A 255 6.89 -11.06 16.15
CA LEU A 255 5.65 -11.19 15.39
C LEU A 255 5.91 -11.78 14.00
N LEU A 256 6.85 -11.20 13.24
CA LEU A 256 7.24 -11.70 11.91
C LEU A 256 7.71 -13.16 11.93
N THR A 257 8.60 -13.50 12.88
CA THR A 257 9.15 -14.86 12.98
C THR A 257 8.04 -15.88 13.29
N SER A 258 7.14 -15.53 14.21
CA SER A 258 6.00 -16.40 14.55
C SER A 258 5.06 -16.60 13.36
N THR A 259 4.70 -15.52 12.64
CA THR A 259 3.80 -15.57 11.49
C THR A 259 4.39 -16.37 10.32
N VAL A 260 5.68 -16.21 10.02
CA VAL A 260 6.32 -16.98 8.94
C VAL A 260 6.43 -18.48 9.27
N ALA A 261 6.48 -18.83 10.56
CA ALA A 261 6.53 -20.21 11.02
C ALA A 261 5.15 -20.90 11.03
N GLU A 262 4.05 -20.16 10.91
CA GLU A 262 2.70 -20.73 10.90
C GLU A 262 2.47 -21.64 9.67
N ALA A 263 1.82 -22.79 9.89
CA ALA A 263 1.55 -23.74 8.82
C ALA A 263 0.55 -23.15 7.81
N GLY A 264 0.80 -23.35 6.52
CA GLY A 264 -0.12 -22.95 5.45
C GLY A 264 -0.03 -21.49 4.99
N VAL A 265 0.69 -20.61 5.70
CA VAL A 265 0.83 -19.19 5.28
C VAL A 265 1.50 -19.01 3.92
N ARG A 266 2.30 -19.99 3.48
CA ARG A 266 2.94 -20.00 2.16
C ARG A 266 1.95 -20.11 0.99
N ALA A 267 0.71 -20.52 1.25
CA ALA A 267 -0.38 -20.49 0.27
C ALA A 267 -0.85 -19.05 -0.06
N TYR A 268 -0.39 -18.04 0.70
CA TYR A 268 -0.77 -16.64 0.57
C TYR A 268 0.44 -15.76 0.23
N PRO A 269 1.09 -15.96 -0.94
CA PRO A 269 2.30 -15.24 -1.31
C PRO A 269 2.11 -13.72 -1.39
N ASN A 270 0.94 -13.24 -1.83
CA ASN A 270 0.64 -11.81 -1.90
C ASN A 270 0.67 -11.11 -0.53
N ASP A 271 0.34 -11.84 0.54
CA ASP A 271 0.27 -11.31 1.91
C ASP A 271 1.57 -11.60 2.70
N LEU A 272 2.29 -12.66 2.34
CA LEU A 272 3.54 -13.04 2.98
C LEU A 272 4.76 -12.27 2.46
N TRP A 273 4.82 -11.93 1.18
CA TRP A 273 5.91 -11.09 0.64
C TRP A 273 6.03 -9.71 1.32
N PRO A 274 4.93 -8.97 1.61
CA PRO A 274 4.98 -7.74 2.42
C PRO A 274 5.66 -7.93 3.78
N LEU A 275 5.38 -9.03 4.48
CA LEU A 275 5.99 -9.36 5.77
C LEU A 275 7.49 -9.63 5.64
N LEU A 276 7.90 -10.41 4.63
CA LEU A 276 9.32 -10.66 4.37
C LEU A 276 10.07 -9.36 4.03
N ALA A 277 9.49 -8.50 3.19
CA ALA A 277 10.08 -7.22 2.84
C ALA A 277 10.22 -6.29 4.06
N LEU A 278 9.26 -6.32 5.00
CA LEU A 278 9.35 -5.61 6.27
C LEU A 278 10.46 -6.17 7.17
N ALA A 279 10.53 -7.51 7.30
CA ALA A 279 11.54 -8.20 8.11
C ALA A 279 12.97 -7.87 7.66
N ALA A 280 13.20 -7.83 6.34
CA ALA A 280 14.51 -7.51 5.77
C ALA A 280 14.99 -6.07 6.03
N ARG A 281 14.08 -5.18 6.47
CA ARG A 281 14.39 -3.77 6.76
C ARG A 281 14.53 -3.48 8.26
N LEU A 282 14.39 -4.48 9.12
CA LEU A 282 14.63 -4.34 10.55
C LEU A 282 16.14 -4.14 10.82
N PRO A 283 16.52 -3.49 11.92
CA PRO A 283 17.93 -3.31 12.29
C PRO A 283 18.71 -4.63 12.41
N ASP A 284 18.07 -5.64 13.01
CA ASP A 284 18.58 -7.01 13.15
C ASP A 284 17.60 -7.96 12.44
N PRO A 285 17.72 -8.11 11.10
CA PRO A 285 16.75 -8.87 10.32
C PRO A 285 16.84 -10.37 10.64
N PRO A 286 15.70 -11.07 10.84
CA PRO A 286 15.70 -12.52 11.02
C PRO A 286 16.13 -13.22 9.72
N ASP A 287 16.80 -14.38 9.84
CA ASP A 287 17.14 -15.21 8.67
C ASP A 287 15.90 -15.91 8.14
N LEU A 288 15.41 -15.41 7.00
CA LEU A 288 14.22 -15.92 6.31
C LEU A 288 14.53 -16.32 4.85
N ALA A 289 15.81 -16.53 4.52
CA ALA A 289 16.24 -16.80 3.15
C ALA A 289 15.59 -18.06 2.55
N ASP A 290 15.50 -19.14 3.33
CA ASP A 290 14.87 -20.39 2.90
C ASP A 290 13.37 -20.22 2.63
N THR A 291 12.67 -19.44 3.46
CA THR A 291 11.26 -19.12 3.24
C THR A 291 11.10 -18.31 1.96
N ALA A 292 11.92 -17.26 1.78
CA ALA A 292 11.86 -16.42 0.59
C ALA A 292 12.16 -17.18 -0.71
N ALA A 293 13.09 -18.15 -0.66
CA ALA A 293 13.44 -18.99 -1.81
C ALA A 293 12.31 -19.95 -2.23
N GLN A 294 11.45 -20.35 -1.30
CA GLN A 294 10.36 -21.30 -1.53
C GLN A 294 9.00 -20.62 -1.77
N LEU A 295 8.90 -19.30 -1.58
CA LEU A 295 7.65 -18.57 -1.73
C LEU A 295 7.39 -18.23 -3.20
N ALA A 296 6.19 -18.57 -3.68
CA ALA A 296 5.77 -18.28 -5.04
C ALA A 296 5.66 -16.76 -5.31
N ILE A 297 5.85 -16.36 -6.56
CA ILE A 297 5.60 -14.99 -7.03
C ILE A 297 4.30 -15.02 -7.82
N ALA A 298 3.17 -14.79 -7.15
CA ALA A 298 1.84 -14.99 -7.72
C ALA A 298 1.26 -13.75 -8.44
N SER A 299 1.88 -12.59 -8.29
CA SER A 299 1.38 -11.34 -8.88
C SER A 299 2.52 -10.33 -9.10
N PRO A 300 2.29 -9.29 -9.92
CA PRO A 300 3.21 -8.14 -10.01
C PRO A 300 3.45 -7.46 -8.66
N VAL A 301 2.45 -7.42 -7.77
CA VAL A 301 2.56 -6.84 -6.41
C VAL A 301 3.51 -7.69 -5.55
N ALA A 302 3.37 -9.02 -5.58
CA ALA A 302 4.30 -9.94 -4.92
C ALA A 302 5.72 -9.81 -5.48
N ALA A 303 5.88 -9.65 -6.80
CA ALA A 303 7.18 -9.43 -7.43
C ALA A 303 7.84 -8.13 -6.93
N ALA A 304 7.07 -7.04 -6.79
CA ALA A 304 7.56 -5.77 -6.28
C ALA A 304 7.99 -5.86 -4.79
N HIS A 305 7.22 -6.55 -3.94
CA HIS A 305 7.64 -6.82 -2.56
C HIS A 305 8.90 -7.70 -2.49
N ARG A 306 9.00 -8.73 -3.34
CA ARG A 306 10.22 -9.52 -3.45
C ARG A 306 11.42 -8.68 -3.86
N ALA A 307 11.25 -7.76 -4.81
CA ALA A 307 12.33 -6.85 -5.22
C ALA A 307 12.82 -6.01 -4.03
N VAL A 308 11.91 -5.49 -3.18
CA VAL A 308 12.27 -4.80 -1.93
C VAL A 308 13.03 -5.72 -0.98
N TYR A 309 12.55 -6.96 -0.76
CA TYR A 309 13.25 -7.94 0.09
C TYR A 309 14.69 -8.20 -0.37
N VAL A 310 14.88 -8.45 -1.67
CA VAL A 310 16.20 -8.72 -2.26
C VAL A 310 17.09 -7.48 -2.19
N ALA A 311 16.54 -6.28 -2.44
CA ALA A 311 17.30 -5.04 -2.34
C ALA A 311 17.73 -4.72 -0.90
N ALA A 312 16.86 -4.95 0.09
CA ALA A 312 17.14 -4.72 1.49
C ALA A 312 18.20 -5.69 2.04
N THR A 313 18.10 -6.99 1.70
CA THR A 313 19.05 -8.01 2.18
C THR A 313 20.44 -7.90 1.54
N THR A 314 20.54 -7.45 0.29
CA THR A 314 21.83 -7.29 -0.41
C THR A 314 22.47 -5.92 -0.23
N GLY A 315 21.67 -4.89 0.06
CA GLY A 315 22.12 -3.50 0.16
C GLY A 315 22.53 -2.87 -1.18
N ALA A 316 22.27 -3.51 -2.33
CA ALA A 316 22.72 -3.02 -3.63
C ALA A 316 21.81 -1.90 -4.19
N PRO A 317 22.35 -0.70 -4.53
CA PRO A 317 21.53 0.40 -5.05
C PRO A 317 20.80 0.10 -6.36
N ALA A 318 21.37 -0.75 -7.23
CA ALA A 318 20.73 -1.14 -8.49
C ALA A 318 19.41 -1.89 -8.25
N LEU A 319 19.38 -2.80 -7.27
CA LEU A 319 18.19 -3.57 -6.92
C LEU A 319 17.08 -2.69 -6.31
N TRP A 320 17.45 -1.65 -5.57
CA TRP A 320 16.48 -0.65 -5.11
C TRP A 320 15.88 0.17 -6.25
N THR A 321 16.63 0.40 -7.33
CA THR A 321 16.11 1.07 -8.54
C THR A 321 15.04 0.20 -9.21
N GLU A 322 15.29 -1.10 -9.32
CA GLU A 322 14.31 -2.07 -9.85
C GLU A 322 13.06 -2.15 -8.97
N ALA A 323 13.22 -2.17 -7.64
CA ALA A 323 12.10 -2.15 -6.70
C ALA A 323 11.26 -0.87 -6.84
N ALA A 324 11.90 0.31 -6.92
CA ALA A 324 11.21 1.58 -7.11
C ALA A 324 10.47 1.65 -8.46
N ALA A 325 11.09 1.17 -9.55
CA ALA A 325 10.46 1.10 -10.86
C ALA A 325 9.24 0.17 -10.88
N SER A 326 9.31 -0.96 -10.17
CA SER A 326 8.20 -1.91 -10.04
C SER A 326 6.99 -1.27 -9.37
N TRP A 327 7.19 -0.54 -8.27
CA TRP A 327 6.10 0.18 -7.60
C TRP A 327 5.54 1.35 -8.42
N HIS A 328 6.40 2.04 -9.16
CA HIS A 328 5.98 3.10 -10.07
C HIS A 328 5.07 2.56 -11.18
N ALA A 329 5.44 1.44 -11.80
CA ALA A 329 4.65 0.79 -12.85
C ALA A 329 3.27 0.31 -12.36
N LEU A 330 3.16 -0.06 -11.08
CA LEU A 330 1.90 -0.44 -10.44
C LEU A 330 1.06 0.76 -9.97
N GLY A 331 1.53 1.99 -10.14
CA GLY A 331 0.83 3.18 -9.69
C GLY A 331 0.69 3.25 -8.16
N ARG A 332 1.67 2.74 -7.41
CA ARG A 332 1.69 2.78 -5.94
C ARG A 332 2.68 3.83 -5.43
N PRO A 333 2.26 5.10 -5.29
CA PRO A 333 3.18 6.20 -5.01
C PRO A 333 3.83 6.09 -3.62
N PHE A 334 3.10 5.60 -2.61
CA PHE A 334 3.66 5.43 -1.27
C PHE A 334 4.77 4.39 -1.23
N ASP A 335 4.52 3.20 -1.78
CA ASP A 335 5.50 2.11 -1.84
C ASP A 335 6.72 2.48 -2.72
N HIS A 336 6.47 3.21 -3.81
CA HIS A 336 7.54 3.78 -4.64
C HIS A 336 8.45 4.73 -3.85
N ALA A 337 7.87 5.67 -3.09
CA ALA A 337 8.63 6.60 -2.27
C ALA A 337 9.38 5.89 -1.13
N GLN A 338 8.83 4.81 -0.56
CA GLN A 338 9.57 3.97 0.39
C GLN A 338 10.77 3.27 -0.25
N ALA A 339 10.63 2.77 -1.48
CA ALA A 339 11.74 2.17 -2.21
C ALA A 339 12.83 3.20 -2.58
N LEU A 340 12.45 4.45 -2.89
CA LEU A 340 13.40 5.55 -3.08
C LEU A 340 14.16 5.90 -1.79
N LEU A 341 13.51 5.83 -0.62
CA LEU A 341 14.20 5.98 0.67
C LEU A 341 15.24 4.86 0.88
N GLY A 342 14.86 3.60 0.63
CA GLY A 342 15.79 2.46 0.71
C GLY A 342 16.95 2.59 -0.29
N TYR A 343 16.67 3.06 -1.51
CA TYR A 343 17.70 3.41 -2.50
C TYR A 343 18.68 4.45 -1.95
N ALA A 344 18.16 5.53 -1.35
CA ALA A 344 19.00 6.60 -0.83
C ALA A 344 19.91 6.12 0.31
N GLU A 345 19.39 5.29 1.21
CA GLU A 345 20.15 4.66 2.29
C GLU A 345 21.28 3.78 1.72
N ALA A 346 20.97 2.95 0.71
CA ALA A 346 21.97 2.13 0.02
C ALA A 346 23.02 2.99 -0.71
N ALA A 347 22.60 4.04 -1.42
CA ALA A 347 23.49 4.96 -2.11
C ALA A 347 24.43 5.69 -1.14
N LEU A 348 23.93 6.10 0.03
CA LEU A 348 24.74 6.69 1.10
C LEU A 348 25.79 5.70 1.63
N ALA A 349 25.42 4.44 1.85
CA ALA A 349 26.35 3.39 2.26
C ALA A 349 27.47 3.16 1.23
N HIS A 350 27.19 3.39 -0.05
CA HIS A 350 28.15 3.31 -1.16
C HIS A 350 28.85 4.64 -1.46
N GLY A 351 28.60 5.70 -0.69
CA GLY A 351 29.24 7.01 -0.85
C GLY A 351 28.66 7.90 -1.95
N ASP A 352 27.60 7.47 -2.65
CA ASP A 352 26.95 8.24 -3.73
C ASP A 352 25.92 9.24 -3.18
N ARG A 353 26.45 10.31 -2.56
CA ARG A 353 25.66 11.39 -1.95
C ARG A 353 24.76 12.13 -2.93
N GLY A 354 25.18 12.22 -4.20
CA GLY A 354 24.43 12.91 -5.25
C GLY A 354 23.14 12.19 -5.58
N LYS A 355 23.23 10.88 -5.87
CA LYS A 355 22.04 10.07 -6.14
C LYS A 355 21.15 9.91 -4.92
N ALA A 356 21.73 9.77 -3.73
CA ALA A 356 20.95 9.74 -2.49
C ALA A 356 20.11 11.01 -2.29
N ARG A 357 20.69 12.20 -2.54
CA ARG A 357 19.95 13.47 -2.45
C ARG A 357 18.79 13.52 -3.44
N THR A 358 19.00 13.12 -4.69
CA THR A 358 17.94 13.11 -5.71
C THR A 358 16.78 12.21 -5.29
N ALA A 359 17.07 10.99 -4.85
CA ALA A 359 16.04 10.05 -4.42
C ALA A 359 15.30 10.50 -3.15
N LEU A 360 16.01 11.07 -2.17
CA LEU A 360 15.37 11.63 -0.97
C LEU A 360 14.44 12.80 -1.29
N LYS A 361 14.82 13.65 -2.25
CA LYS A 361 13.98 14.76 -2.68
C LYS A 361 12.70 14.25 -3.35
N GLU A 362 12.82 13.31 -4.29
CA GLU A 362 11.67 12.71 -4.95
C GLU A 362 10.75 11.99 -3.95
N ALA A 363 11.33 11.22 -3.01
CA ALA A 363 10.57 10.59 -1.93
C ALA A 363 9.85 11.62 -1.04
N ALA A 364 10.50 12.76 -0.74
CA ALA A 364 9.88 13.84 0.03
C ALA A 364 8.70 14.47 -0.72
N ASP A 365 8.86 14.77 -2.02
CA ASP A 365 7.82 15.37 -2.85
C ASP A 365 6.58 14.46 -2.91
N VAL A 366 6.77 13.16 -3.09
CA VAL A 366 5.68 12.16 -3.06
C VAL A 366 5.05 12.07 -1.67
N ALA A 367 5.86 12.00 -0.60
CA ALA A 367 5.35 11.94 0.76
C ALA A 367 4.51 13.18 1.13
N THR A 368 4.94 14.37 0.70
CA THR A 368 4.16 15.61 0.88
C THR A 368 2.85 15.57 0.09
N GLY A 369 2.87 15.12 -1.17
CA GLY A 369 1.66 15.02 -1.99
C GLY A 369 0.61 14.08 -1.41
N LEU A 370 1.04 13.00 -0.75
CA LEU A 370 0.15 12.04 -0.09
C LEU A 370 -0.27 12.44 1.34
N GLY A 371 0.44 13.38 1.97
CA GLY A 371 0.32 13.62 3.41
C GLY A 371 0.91 12.48 4.26
N ALA A 372 1.91 11.77 3.75
CA ALA A 372 2.59 10.65 4.39
C ALA A 372 3.61 11.12 5.43
N THR A 373 3.14 11.68 6.54
CA THR A 373 3.99 12.29 7.59
C THR A 373 5.10 11.37 8.07
N SER A 374 4.81 10.07 8.26
CA SER A 374 5.78 9.13 8.81
C SER A 374 6.93 8.82 7.84
N LEU A 375 6.65 8.81 6.53
CA LEU A 375 7.67 8.70 5.49
C LEU A 375 8.47 10.01 5.36
N HIS A 376 7.79 11.15 5.38
CA HIS A 376 8.43 12.47 5.34
C HIS A 376 9.44 12.64 6.50
N ASP A 377 9.08 12.23 7.71
CA ASP A 377 9.99 12.25 8.86
C ASP A 377 11.18 11.31 8.71
N SER A 378 10.99 10.15 8.08
CA SER A 378 12.07 9.21 7.82
C SER A 378 13.05 9.76 6.77
N VAL A 379 12.53 10.31 5.68
CA VAL A 379 13.33 11.01 4.65
C VAL A 379 14.12 12.17 5.27
N ARG A 380 13.47 12.99 6.09
CA ARG A 380 14.11 14.12 6.79
C ARG A 380 15.24 13.65 7.71
N ARG A 381 15.00 12.63 8.55
CA ARG A 381 16.03 12.07 9.44
C ARG A 381 17.24 11.55 8.66
N THR A 382 17.00 10.81 7.58
CA THR A 382 18.09 10.28 6.72
C THR A 382 18.89 11.41 6.08
N ALA A 383 18.22 12.45 5.57
CA ALA A 383 18.89 13.63 5.01
C ALA A 383 19.68 14.42 6.05
N GLU A 384 19.14 14.62 7.25
CA GLU A 384 19.81 15.30 8.38
C GLU A 384 21.06 14.54 8.83
N HIS A 385 20.95 13.22 9.04
CA HIS A 385 22.09 12.36 9.37
C HIS A 385 23.17 12.40 8.29
N ALA A 386 22.77 12.40 7.02
CA ALA A 386 23.70 12.51 5.89
C ALA A 386 24.19 13.94 5.62
N ARG A 387 23.64 14.96 6.28
CA ARG A 387 23.87 16.40 6.01
C ARG A 387 23.61 16.77 4.54
N LEU A 388 22.49 16.30 3.99
CA LEU A 388 22.05 16.57 2.63
C LEU A 388 20.91 17.61 2.63
N PRO A 389 21.08 18.78 1.99
CA PRO A 389 19.99 19.73 1.83
C PRO A 389 19.00 19.21 0.77
N LEU A 390 17.75 18.95 1.16
CA LEU A 390 16.71 18.46 0.24
C LEU A 390 16.01 19.57 -0.54
N ALA A 391 16.03 20.80 -0.04
CA ALA A 391 15.59 21.95 -0.81
C ALA A 391 16.51 22.13 -2.03
N ASP A 392 15.93 22.49 -3.17
CA ASP A 392 16.68 23.09 -4.27
C ASP A 392 17.20 24.45 -3.80
N SER A 393 18.36 24.42 -3.14
CA SER A 393 19.36 25.38 -3.56
C SER A 393 19.66 25.07 -5.01
N GLY A 394 19.02 25.79 -5.94
CA GLY A 394 19.57 25.92 -7.29
C GLY A 394 21.04 26.40 -7.21
N PRO A 395 21.78 26.42 -8.32
CA PRO A 395 23.10 27.03 -8.35
C PRO A 395 22.98 28.57 -8.24
N ASP A 396 22.36 29.07 -7.17
CA ASP A 396 22.46 30.45 -6.68
C ASP A 396 21.93 30.64 -5.23
N SER A 397 22.20 29.73 -4.29
CA SER A 397 22.07 30.04 -2.85
C SER A 397 23.37 30.59 -2.24
N GLY A 398 24.31 31.00 -3.11
CA GLY A 398 25.44 31.84 -2.75
C GLY A 398 25.14 33.35 -2.75
N ARG A 399 23.98 33.82 -3.25
CA ARG A 399 23.68 35.25 -3.37
C ARG A 399 22.19 35.59 -3.25
N THR A 400 21.59 35.43 -2.08
CA THR A 400 20.35 36.17 -1.73
C THR A 400 20.54 36.93 -0.44
N ASP A 401 21.36 37.97 -0.53
CA ASP A 401 21.18 39.17 0.26
C ASP A 401 22.00 40.30 -0.40
N ALA A 402 21.53 40.74 -1.58
CA ALA A 402 22.12 41.87 -2.30
C ALA A 402 21.02 42.74 -2.91
N ALA A 403 20.27 43.40 -2.05
CA ALA A 403 20.17 44.84 -2.18
C ALA A 403 20.74 45.42 -0.87
N PRO A 404 21.91 46.08 -0.89
CA PRO A 404 22.32 46.86 0.26
C PRO A 404 21.22 47.90 0.50
N SER A 405 20.67 47.92 1.72
CA SER A 405 20.01 49.13 2.19
C SER A 405 21.02 50.29 2.16
N THR A 406 20.57 51.54 2.28
CA THR A 406 21.43 52.74 2.35
C THR A 406 22.57 52.66 3.39
N SER A 407 22.58 51.64 4.26
CA SER A 407 23.59 51.33 5.26
C SER A 407 24.67 50.30 4.84
N GLY A 408 24.60 49.70 3.64
CA GLY A 408 25.54 48.66 3.20
C GLY A 408 25.34 47.28 3.84
N LEU A 409 24.36 47.16 4.74
CA LEU A 409 23.96 45.90 5.37
C LEU A 409 22.82 45.22 4.60
N THR A 410 22.86 43.89 4.66
CA THR A 410 21.81 43.02 4.14
C THR A 410 20.58 43.04 5.04
N ARG A 411 19.43 42.57 4.56
CA ARG A 411 18.19 42.60 5.35
C ARG A 411 18.33 41.76 6.63
N ARG A 412 18.96 40.59 6.51
CA ARG A 412 19.19 39.71 7.66
C ARG A 412 20.21 40.27 8.65
N GLU A 413 21.24 40.95 8.18
CA GLU A 413 22.20 41.64 9.06
C GLU A 413 21.57 42.82 9.79
N LEU A 414 20.63 43.52 9.15
CA LEU A 414 19.93 44.64 9.76
C LEU A 414 18.97 44.18 10.87
N ASP A 415 18.28 43.04 10.68
CA ASP A 415 17.47 42.42 11.72
C ASP A 415 18.33 41.97 12.92
N VAL A 416 19.50 41.38 12.66
CA VAL A 416 20.46 41.02 13.72
C VAL A 416 20.98 42.29 14.43
N LEU A 417 21.29 43.37 13.70
CA LEU A 417 21.78 44.63 14.25
C LEU A 417 20.74 45.29 15.18
N ARG A 418 19.44 45.24 14.85
CA ARG A 418 18.35 45.72 15.72
C ARG A 418 18.26 44.93 17.02
N LEU A 419 18.45 43.62 16.98
CA LEU A 419 18.45 42.82 18.19
C LEU A 419 19.71 43.06 19.03
N VAL A 420 20.85 43.35 18.38
CA VAL A 420 22.07 43.80 19.04
C VAL A 420 21.89 45.18 19.70
N SER A 421 21.20 46.13 19.05
CA SER A 421 20.92 47.48 19.58
C SER A 421 20.09 47.43 20.87
N ARG A 422 19.24 46.40 20.99
CA ARG A 422 18.40 46.08 22.16
C ARG A 422 19.14 45.31 23.27
N GLY A 423 20.41 44.99 23.08
CA GLY A 423 21.25 44.34 24.10
C GLY A 423 21.04 42.82 24.25
N LEU A 424 20.37 42.15 23.31
CA LEU A 424 20.17 40.69 23.38
C LEU A 424 21.51 39.95 23.26
N THR A 425 21.61 38.73 23.79
CA THR A 425 22.76 37.82 23.61
C THR A 425 22.64 37.00 22.32
N ASN A 426 23.72 36.35 21.87
CA ASN A 426 23.68 35.48 20.68
C ASN A 426 22.65 34.35 20.81
N ARG A 427 22.44 33.81 22.02
CA ARG A 427 21.42 32.80 22.30
C ARG A 427 20.01 33.36 22.18
N GLN A 428 19.77 34.58 22.64
CA GLN A 428 18.47 35.24 22.53
C GLN A 428 18.16 35.67 21.09
N ILE A 429 19.17 36.17 20.35
CA ILE A 429 19.04 36.47 18.92
C ILE A 429 18.73 35.20 18.12
N ALA A 430 19.42 34.11 18.45
CA ALA A 430 19.18 32.80 17.84
C ALA A 430 17.75 32.31 18.07
N ALA A 431 17.22 32.48 19.28
CA ALA A 431 15.83 32.15 19.62
C ALA A 431 14.82 33.03 18.86
N GLU A 432 15.03 34.35 18.84
CA GLU A 432 14.11 35.31 18.18
C GLU A 432 14.06 35.11 16.66
N LEU A 433 15.19 34.71 16.06
CA LEU A 433 15.33 34.56 14.62
C LEU A 433 15.26 33.11 14.13
N PHE A 434 14.98 32.16 15.02
CA PHE A 434 14.93 30.72 14.78
C PHE A 434 16.19 30.17 14.06
N ILE A 435 17.38 30.54 14.55
CA ILE A 435 18.69 30.08 14.03
C ILE A 435 19.58 29.54 15.17
N SER A 436 20.76 28.99 14.84
CA SER A 436 21.72 28.57 15.87
C SER A 436 22.50 29.75 16.47
N GLY A 437 22.96 29.62 17.73
CA GLY A 437 23.81 30.62 18.39
C GLY A 437 25.14 30.89 17.65
N ASN A 438 25.70 29.87 17.00
CA ASN A 438 26.89 30.01 16.16
C ASN A 438 26.60 30.84 14.91
N THR A 439 25.45 30.61 14.27
CA THR A 439 25.00 31.39 13.11
C THR A 439 24.81 32.87 13.47
N ALA A 440 24.18 33.16 14.62
CA ALA A 440 24.04 34.53 15.13
C ALA A 440 25.42 35.20 15.35
N GLY A 441 26.39 34.46 15.91
CA GLY A 441 27.76 34.94 16.09
C GLY A 441 28.45 35.31 14.77
N VAL A 442 28.29 34.48 13.73
CA VAL A 442 28.84 34.76 12.39
C VAL A 442 28.22 36.02 11.77
N HIS A 443 26.90 36.22 11.91
CA HIS A 443 26.24 37.44 11.44
C HIS A 443 26.78 38.70 12.14
N ILE A 444 26.99 38.65 13.46
CA ILE A 444 27.54 39.78 14.23
C ILE A 444 28.96 40.11 13.77
N SER A 445 29.83 39.12 13.60
CA SER A 445 31.20 39.36 13.11
C SER A 445 31.23 40.03 11.73
N ARG A 446 30.31 39.65 10.83
CA ARG A 446 30.17 40.29 9.50
C ARG A 446 29.64 41.71 9.60
N ILE A 447 28.69 41.97 10.49
CA ILE A 447 28.18 43.32 10.77
C ILE A 447 29.29 44.22 11.28
N LEU A 448 30.08 43.76 12.27
CA LEU A 448 31.21 44.52 12.81
C LEU A 448 32.21 44.92 11.71
N ALA A 449 32.58 43.94 10.86
CA ALA A 449 33.48 44.17 9.74
C ALA A 449 32.91 45.17 8.71
N LYS A 450 31.61 45.05 8.37
CA LYS A 450 30.95 45.96 7.40
C LYS A 450 30.74 47.36 7.93
N LEU A 451 30.51 47.51 9.23
CA LEU A 451 30.35 48.80 9.90
C LEU A 451 31.68 49.45 10.29
N GLY A 452 32.81 48.73 10.16
CA GLY A 452 34.13 49.22 10.53
C GLY A 452 34.31 49.42 12.04
N VAL A 453 33.60 48.65 12.87
CA VAL A 453 33.63 48.75 14.33
C VAL A 453 34.19 47.47 14.95
N ALA A 454 34.82 47.58 16.11
CA ALA A 454 35.51 46.47 16.76
C ALA A 454 34.63 45.70 17.74
N THR A 455 33.61 46.35 18.31
CA THR A 455 32.83 45.76 19.40
C THR A 455 31.33 45.76 19.14
N ARG A 456 30.65 44.77 19.73
CA ARG A 456 29.17 44.67 19.74
C ARG A 456 28.51 45.96 20.23
N THR A 457 29.10 46.59 21.24
CA THR A 457 28.61 47.85 21.82
C THR A 457 28.75 49.01 20.83
N GLU A 458 29.85 49.07 20.07
CA GLU A 458 30.02 50.06 19.01
C GLU A 458 29.01 49.87 17.86
N ALA A 459 28.69 48.62 17.49
CA ALA A 459 27.63 48.34 16.52
C ALA A 459 26.24 48.75 17.02
N ALA A 460 25.92 48.48 18.29
CA ALA A 460 24.67 48.97 18.90
C ALA A 460 24.60 50.51 18.86
N ALA A 461 25.69 51.19 19.21
CA ALA A 461 25.76 52.65 19.16
C ALA A 461 25.67 53.19 17.71
N TYR A 462 26.24 52.48 16.73
CA TYR A 462 26.10 52.80 15.31
C TYR A 462 24.63 52.73 14.87
N ALA A 463 23.89 51.68 15.26
CA ALA A 463 22.49 51.50 14.92
C ALA A 463 21.63 52.66 15.43
N HIS A 464 21.81 53.07 16.70
CA HIS A 464 21.09 54.20 17.29
C HIS A 464 21.39 55.53 16.60
N ARG A 465 22.66 55.80 16.26
CA ARG A 465 23.05 57.05 15.59
C ARG A 465 22.50 57.20 14.17
N HIS A 466 22.25 56.08 13.48
CA HIS A 466 21.81 56.08 12.08
C HIS A 466 20.33 55.72 11.91
N GLY A 467 19.56 55.66 13.01
CA GLY A 467 18.13 55.33 12.97
C GLY A 467 17.84 53.89 12.52
N LEU A 468 18.78 52.97 12.75
CA LEU A 468 18.70 51.56 12.38
C LEU A 468 18.41 50.63 13.57
N ALA A 469 18.21 51.22 14.76
CA ALA A 469 18.02 50.51 16.02
C ALA A 469 16.67 49.83 16.16
#